data_AF-A0A5M7B2J5-F1
#
_entry.id   AF-A0A5M7B2J5-F1
#
_cell.length_a   1.000
_cell.length_b   1.000
_cell.length_c   1.000
_cell.angle_alpha   90.00
_cell.angle_beta   90.00
_cell.angle_gamma   90.00
#
_symmetry.space_group_name_H-M   'P 1'
#
loop_
_entity.id
_entity.type
_entity.pdbx_description
1 polymer ?
#
loop_
_entity_poly.entity_id
_entity_poly.type
_entity_poly.pdbx_seq_one_letter_code
_entity_poly.pdbx_strand_id
1 'polypeptide(L)'
;MKKLFLCAAIAVFGLTSVSAQNFGLKAGADFASMKFKAEGASVSTSETGFYIGAFADIDVSESFVFQPSVMYVSIDELDQIAIPLMAKIPVSEEFSVLAGPSLGILLDTGEGVKSLNFGVEAGAAYDISEQFFVEARYSLGLANLIEDAPSGYSSKLSGFFVGVGYKL
;
A
#
# COMPACT_ATOMS: atom_id res chain seq x y z
N MET A 1 17.12 -11.84 15.85
CA MET A 1 17.90 -10.60 15.60
C MET A 1 18.91 -10.73 14.46
N LYS A 2 19.83 -11.72 14.45
CA LYS A 2 20.85 -11.84 13.38
C LYS A 2 20.30 -12.05 11.96
N LYS A 3 19.17 -12.75 11.81
CA LYS A 3 18.50 -12.99 10.51
C LYS A 3 17.78 -11.74 9.95
N LEU A 4 17.27 -10.87 10.84
CA LEU A 4 16.63 -9.60 10.45
C LEU A 4 17.65 -8.60 9.93
N PHE A 5 18.84 -8.54 10.54
CA PHE A 5 19.96 -7.75 10.04
C PHE A 5 20.46 -8.22 8.67
N LEU A 6 20.42 -9.53 8.39
CA LEU A 6 20.82 -10.07 7.09
C LEU A 6 19.81 -9.70 5.99
N CYS A 7 18.50 -9.78 6.27
CA CYS A 7 17.47 -9.33 5.34
C CYS A 7 17.51 -7.83 5.09
N ALA A 8 17.73 -7.03 6.15
CA ALA A 8 17.91 -5.58 6.02
C ALA A 8 19.18 -5.23 5.22
N ALA A 9 20.29 -5.96 5.42
CA ALA A 9 21.51 -5.77 4.65
C ALA A 9 21.32 -6.15 3.17
N ILE A 10 20.62 -7.25 2.86
CA ILE A 10 20.32 -7.64 1.47
C ILE A 10 19.39 -6.60 0.81
N ALA A 11 18.42 -6.06 1.54
CA ALA A 11 17.58 -4.98 1.04
C ALA A 11 18.40 -3.71 0.74
N VAL A 12 19.30 -3.31 1.64
CA VAL A 12 20.13 -2.11 1.46
C VAL A 12 21.20 -2.29 0.37
N PHE A 13 21.86 -3.45 0.27
CA PHE A 13 22.88 -3.72 -0.76
C PHE A 13 22.28 -4.09 -2.14
N GLY A 14 21.05 -4.62 -2.19
CA GLY A 14 20.34 -4.83 -3.45
C GLY A 14 19.96 -3.52 -4.14
N LEU A 15 19.63 -2.49 -3.36
CA LEU A 15 19.27 -1.16 -3.86
C LEU A 15 20.46 -0.38 -4.44
N THR A 16 21.69 -0.61 -3.97
CA THR A 16 22.88 0.12 -4.45
C THR A 16 23.41 -0.37 -5.81
N SER A 17 22.86 -1.47 -6.34
CA SER A 17 23.37 -2.10 -7.58
C SER A 17 22.53 -1.78 -8.82
N VAL A 18 21.42 -1.05 -8.68
CA VAL A 18 20.50 -0.71 -9.78
C VAL A 18 20.65 0.77 -10.14
N SER A 19 21.26 1.05 -11.28
CA SER A 19 21.54 2.43 -11.77
C SER A 19 20.35 3.11 -12.47
N ALA A 20 19.11 2.78 -12.12
CA ALA A 20 17.91 3.27 -12.83
C ALA A 20 16.70 3.53 -11.90
N GLN A 21 16.93 3.92 -10.64
CA GLN A 21 15.85 4.22 -9.71
C GLN A 21 15.29 5.63 -9.95
N ASN A 22 14.05 5.72 -10.43
CA ASN A 22 13.34 6.99 -10.61
C ASN A 22 12.47 7.24 -9.38
N PHE A 23 12.78 8.29 -8.62
CA PHE A 23 11.98 8.64 -7.44
C PHE A 23 10.76 9.46 -7.83
N GLY A 24 9.74 9.45 -6.98
CA GLY A 24 8.59 10.31 -7.20
C GLY A 24 7.74 10.48 -5.96
N LEU A 25 6.76 11.37 -6.07
CA LEU A 25 5.77 11.66 -5.05
C LEU A 25 4.38 11.26 -5.56
N LYS A 26 3.51 10.83 -4.65
CA LYS A 26 2.10 10.56 -4.98
C LYS A 26 1.19 11.01 -3.86
N ALA A 27 0.00 11.46 -4.24
CA ALA A 27 -1.03 11.85 -3.31
C ALA A 27 -2.42 11.58 -3.92
N GLY A 28 -3.42 11.41 -3.07
CA GLY A 28 -4.77 11.11 -3.53
C GLY A 28 -5.76 10.91 -2.41
N ALA A 29 -6.94 10.42 -2.77
CA ALA A 29 -8.00 10.04 -1.86
C ALA A 29 -7.94 8.53 -1.57
N ASP A 30 -8.32 8.15 -0.36
CA ASP A 30 -8.57 6.77 0.04
C ASP A 30 -10.03 6.61 0.47
N PHE A 31 -10.76 5.72 -0.18
CA PHE A 31 -12.10 5.31 0.22
C PHE A 31 -11.98 4.01 1.01
N ALA A 32 -11.76 4.16 2.31
CA ALA A 32 -11.54 3.07 3.24
C ALA A 32 -12.86 2.37 3.57
N SER A 33 -12.77 1.06 3.81
CA SER A 33 -13.89 0.22 4.22
C SER A 33 -13.43 -0.72 5.33
N MET A 34 -13.95 -0.49 6.52
CA MET A 34 -13.72 -1.34 7.68
C MET A 34 -14.82 -2.38 7.80
N LYS A 35 -14.45 -3.64 7.60
CA LYS A 35 -15.37 -4.78 7.65
C LYS A 35 -15.26 -5.50 8.99
N PHE A 36 -16.31 -5.36 9.78
CA PHE A 36 -16.49 -6.07 11.04
C PHE A 36 -17.30 -7.35 10.81
N LYS A 37 -16.80 -8.47 11.32
CA LYS A 37 -17.54 -9.73 11.40
C LYS A 37 -17.76 -10.09 12.85
N ALA A 38 -18.98 -10.50 13.17
CA ALA A 38 -19.38 -11.06 14.46
C ALA A 38 -20.35 -12.21 14.20
N GLU A 39 -19.98 -13.42 14.63
CA GLU A 39 -20.86 -14.61 14.64
C GLU A 39 -21.59 -14.90 13.30
N GLY A 40 -20.89 -14.70 12.18
CA GLY A 40 -21.43 -14.96 10.84
C GLY A 40 -22.18 -13.79 10.21
N ALA A 41 -22.48 -12.72 10.96
CA ALA A 41 -22.92 -11.45 10.42
C ALA A 41 -21.71 -10.57 10.04
N SER A 42 -21.85 -9.76 9.00
CA SER A 42 -20.82 -8.77 8.62
C SER A 42 -21.43 -7.40 8.37
N VAL A 43 -20.84 -6.38 9.01
CA VAL A 43 -21.16 -4.97 8.81
C VAL A 43 -19.93 -4.28 8.22
N SER A 44 -20.15 -3.36 7.30
CA SER A 44 -19.09 -2.58 6.66
C SER A 44 -19.39 -1.10 6.87
N THR A 45 -18.41 -0.37 7.38
CA THR A 45 -18.45 1.10 7.46
C THR A 45 -17.40 1.64 6.51
N SER A 46 -17.72 2.71 5.78
CA SER A 46 -16.81 3.32 4.83
C SER A 46 -16.55 4.76 5.21
N GLU A 47 -15.29 5.16 5.13
CA GLU A 47 -14.82 6.51 5.42
C GLU A 47 -13.93 6.99 4.27
N THR A 48 -13.89 8.30 4.07
CA THR A 48 -13.04 8.92 3.05
C THR A 48 -11.87 9.61 3.73
N GLY A 49 -10.67 9.30 3.26
CA GLY A 49 -9.42 9.88 3.71
C GLY A 49 -8.56 10.36 2.55
N PHE A 50 -7.31 10.68 2.86
CA PHE A 50 -6.30 11.05 1.89
C PHE A 50 -4.99 10.31 2.16
N TYR A 51 -4.14 10.27 1.14
CA TYR A 51 -2.77 9.81 1.28
C TYR A 51 -1.79 10.77 0.63
N ILE A 52 -0.57 10.78 1.15
CA ILE A 52 0.59 11.40 0.54
C ILE A 52 1.80 10.51 0.79
N GLY A 53 2.68 10.37 -0.20
CA GLY A 53 3.83 9.49 -0.08
C GLY A 53 4.88 9.68 -1.14
N ALA A 54 5.97 8.95 -0.97
CA ALA A 54 7.06 8.86 -1.92
C ALA A 54 7.16 7.42 -2.45
N PHE A 55 7.65 7.28 -3.67
CA PHE A 55 7.90 6.00 -4.30
C PHE A 55 9.24 6.01 -5.04
N ALA A 56 9.72 4.82 -5.39
CA ALA A 56 10.82 4.62 -6.32
C ALA A 56 10.38 3.61 -7.38
N ASP A 57 10.52 3.94 -8.65
CA ASP A 57 10.40 3.00 -9.76
C ASP A 57 11.78 2.38 -9.99
N ILE A 58 11.89 1.07 -9.77
CA ILE A 58 13.10 0.28 -9.96
C ILE A 58 12.87 -0.60 -11.20
N ASP A 59 13.49 -0.23 -12.32
CA ASP A 59 13.41 -1.01 -13.55
C ASP A 59 14.15 -2.36 -13.36
N VAL A 60 13.38 -3.44 -13.31
CA VAL A 60 13.94 -4.81 -13.19
C VAL A 60 14.07 -5.45 -14.57
N SER A 61 13.15 -5.13 -15.50
CA SER A 61 13.20 -5.46 -16.92
C SER A 61 12.27 -4.54 -17.71
N GLU A 62 12.31 -4.59 -19.04
CA GLU A 62 11.43 -3.79 -19.92
C GLU A 62 9.92 -3.98 -19.64
N SER A 63 9.52 -5.13 -19.09
CA SER A 63 8.10 -5.43 -18.80
C SER A 63 7.80 -5.49 -17.30
N PHE A 64 8.75 -5.14 -16.44
CA PHE A 64 8.58 -5.26 -15.00
C PHE A 64 9.36 -4.19 -14.26
N VAL A 65 8.60 -3.31 -13.60
CA VAL A 65 9.08 -2.26 -12.71
C VAL A 65 8.66 -2.63 -11.29
N PHE A 66 9.61 -2.64 -10.36
CA PHE A 66 9.31 -2.80 -8.95
C PHE A 66 9.15 -1.42 -8.32
N GLN A 67 7.97 -1.12 -7.80
CA GLN A 67 7.60 0.19 -7.25
C GLN A 67 7.29 0.08 -5.75
N PRO A 68 8.30 0.07 -4.86
CA PRO A 68 8.08 0.29 -3.44
C PRO A 68 7.65 1.75 -3.18
N SER A 69 6.80 1.92 -2.17
CA SER A 69 6.40 3.26 -1.71
C SER A 69 6.21 3.32 -0.21
N VAL A 70 6.32 4.52 0.34
CA VAL A 70 5.97 4.83 1.73
C VAL A 70 4.96 5.97 1.69
N MET A 71 3.81 5.76 2.30
CA MET A 71 2.68 6.69 2.29
C MET A 71 2.19 6.91 3.71
N TYR A 72 1.91 8.16 4.05
CA TYR A 72 1.03 8.49 5.16
C TYR A 72 -0.41 8.50 4.64
N VAL A 73 -1.29 7.80 5.33
CA VAL A 73 -2.71 7.70 5.01
C VAL A 73 -3.47 8.17 6.25
N SER A 74 -4.41 9.09 6.06
CA SER A 74 -5.25 9.62 7.14
C SER A 74 -6.72 9.48 6.73
N ILE A 75 -7.48 8.74 7.53
CA ILE A 75 -8.88 8.38 7.30
C ILE A 75 -9.63 8.69 8.61
N ASP A 76 -10.19 9.89 8.71
CA ASP A 76 -10.90 10.35 9.91
C ASP A 76 -10.07 10.15 11.20
N GLU A 77 -10.50 9.27 12.11
CA GLU A 77 -9.79 8.94 13.36
C GLU A 77 -8.66 7.89 13.18
N LEU A 78 -8.42 7.41 11.96
CA LEU A 78 -7.42 6.38 11.66
C LEU A 78 -6.30 6.93 10.78
N ASP A 79 -5.12 7.03 11.38
CA ASP A 79 -3.88 7.31 10.66
C ASP A 79 -3.03 6.04 10.51
N GLN A 80 -2.35 5.89 9.37
CA GLN A 80 -1.39 4.80 9.16
C GLN A 80 -0.22 5.20 8.27
N ILE A 81 0.93 4.58 8.51
CA ILE A 81 2.02 4.50 7.54
C ILE A 81 1.84 3.23 6.73
N ALA A 82 1.60 3.38 5.42
CA ALA A 82 1.47 2.28 4.48
C ALA A 82 2.74 2.14 3.63
N ILE A 83 3.17 0.90 3.42
CA ILE A 83 4.33 0.50 2.62
C ILE A 83 3.88 -0.52 1.57
N PRO A 84 3.31 -0.07 0.43
CA PRO A 84 3.02 -0.92 -0.71
C PRO A 84 4.30 -1.32 -1.44
N LEU A 85 4.40 -2.59 -1.81
CA LEU A 85 5.50 -3.13 -2.62
C LEU A 85 4.93 -3.63 -3.95
N MET A 86 4.86 -2.76 -4.95
CA MET A 86 4.09 -3.05 -6.16
C MET A 86 4.96 -3.63 -7.27
N ALA A 87 4.48 -4.70 -7.90
CA ALA A 87 4.82 -5.07 -9.27
C ALA A 87 4.04 -4.16 -10.22
N LYS A 88 4.74 -3.35 -11.01
CA LYS A 88 4.19 -2.51 -12.07
C LYS A 88 4.56 -3.12 -13.41
N ILE A 89 3.55 -3.57 -14.15
CA ILE A 89 3.70 -4.24 -15.45
C ILE A 89 3.14 -3.30 -16.52
N PRO A 90 4.00 -2.67 -17.33
CA PRO A 90 3.56 -1.91 -18.49
C PRO A 90 2.82 -2.82 -19.47
N VAL A 91 1.62 -2.41 -19.87
CA VAL A 91 0.80 -3.10 -20.88
C VAL A 91 0.82 -2.33 -22.21
N SER A 92 1.05 -1.02 -22.14
CA SER A 92 1.30 -0.11 -23.26
C SER A 92 2.24 1.01 -22.79
N GLU A 93 2.54 1.98 -23.65
CA GLU A 93 3.41 3.12 -23.31
C GLU A 93 2.84 3.95 -22.15
N GLU A 94 1.52 4.13 -22.07
CA GLU A 94 0.88 4.92 -21.02
C GLU A 94 0.23 4.08 -19.92
N PHE A 95 -0.27 2.88 -20.25
CA PHE A 95 -1.04 2.06 -19.30
C PHE A 95 -0.20 0.97 -18.63
N SER A 96 -0.26 0.91 -17.31
CA SER A 96 0.38 -0.12 -16.48
C SER A 96 -0.63 -0.77 -15.53
N VAL A 97 -0.47 -2.07 -15.28
CA VAL A 97 -1.17 -2.75 -14.19
C VAL A 97 -0.26 -2.87 -12.97
N LEU A 98 -0.86 -2.80 -11.79
CA LEU A 98 -0.17 -2.81 -10.50
C LEU A 98 -0.68 -3.99 -9.68
N ALA A 99 0.21 -4.76 -9.06
CA ALA A 99 -0.18 -5.77 -8.07
C ALA A 99 0.93 -5.98 -7.03
N GLY A 100 0.60 -6.18 -5.77
CA GLY A 100 1.64 -6.44 -4.77
C GLY A 100 1.14 -6.54 -3.34
N PRO A 101 1.97 -7.01 -2.41
CA PRO A 101 1.64 -6.95 -0.99
C PRO A 101 1.75 -5.52 -0.46
N SER A 102 1.03 -5.24 0.63
CA SER A 102 1.17 -4.01 1.38
C SER A 102 1.27 -4.29 2.88
N LEU A 103 2.05 -3.45 3.55
CA LEU A 103 2.20 -3.44 5.00
C LEU A 103 1.74 -2.08 5.52
N GLY A 104 0.90 -2.07 6.54
CA GLY A 104 0.42 -0.87 7.20
C GLY A 104 0.77 -0.89 8.68
N ILE A 105 1.15 0.27 9.21
CA ILE A 105 1.33 0.50 10.64
C ILE A 105 0.32 1.58 11.04
N LEU A 106 -0.75 1.18 11.71
CA LEU A 106 -1.72 2.11 12.29
C LEU A 106 -1.02 2.91 13.38
N LEU A 107 -1.25 4.22 13.38
CA LEU A 107 -0.76 5.16 14.36
C LEU A 107 -1.83 5.34 15.45
N ASP A 108 -1.39 5.66 16.67
CA ASP A 108 -2.26 5.99 17.79
C ASP A 108 -3.37 4.97 18.09
N THR A 109 -3.04 3.68 17.97
CA THR A 109 -3.98 2.59 18.27
C THR A 109 -4.31 2.52 19.76
N GLY A 110 -5.61 2.56 20.09
CA GLY A 110 -6.09 2.31 21.45
C GLY A 110 -5.86 0.87 21.93
N GLU A 111 -6.09 0.61 23.22
CA GLU A 111 -5.98 -0.74 23.81
C GLU A 111 -6.89 -1.73 23.08
N GLY A 112 -6.38 -2.93 22.76
CA GLY A 112 -7.12 -3.97 22.06
C GLY A 112 -7.09 -3.90 20.54
N VAL A 113 -6.35 -2.96 19.95
CA VAL A 113 -6.21 -2.81 18.49
C VAL A 113 -4.78 -3.13 18.05
N LYS A 114 -4.64 -4.04 17.08
CA LYS A 114 -3.33 -4.35 16.48
C LYS A 114 -2.90 -3.22 15.56
N SER A 115 -1.69 -2.72 15.78
CA SER A 115 -1.11 -1.68 14.94
C SER A 115 -0.64 -2.20 13.58
N LEU A 116 -0.42 -3.51 13.42
CA LEU A 116 0.03 -4.10 12.15
C LEU A 116 -1.16 -4.47 11.25
N ASN A 117 -1.26 -3.80 10.11
CA ASN A 117 -2.12 -4.14 8.99
C ASN A 117 -1.28 -4.75 7.86
N PHE A 118 -1.85 -5.69 7.12
CA PHE A 118 -1.22 -6.20 5.90
C PHE A 118 -2.29 -6.65 4.93
N GLY A 119 -1.97 -6.56 3.65
CA GLY A 119 -2.92 -6.81 2.59
C GLY A 119 -2.26 -7.14 1.26
N VAL A 120 -3.11 -7.27 0.25
CA VAL A 120 -2.72 -7.35 -1.15
C VAL A 120 -3.42 -6.25 -1.91
N GLU A 121 -2.70 -5.62 -2.82
CA GLU A 121 -3.16 -4.52 -3.63
C GLU A 121 -3.15 -4.92 -5.10
N ALA A 122 -4.14 -4.45 -5.84
CA ALA A 122 -4.18 -4.53 -7.29
C ALA A 122 -4.75 -3.23 -7.85
N GLY A 123 -4.29 -2.81 -9.02
CA GLY A 123 -4.71 -1.55 -9.61
C GLY A 123 -4.18 -1.32 -11.01
N ALA A 124 -4.33 -0.09 -11.45
CA ALA A 124 -3.80 0.38 -12.72
C ALA A 124 -3.29 1.81 -12.59
N ALA A 125 -2.33 2.14 -13.44
CA ALA A 125 -1.81 3.50 -13.62
C ALA A 125 -1.87 3.89 -15.10
N TYR A 126 -2.09 5.17 -15.34
CA TYR A 126 -2.06 5.79 -16.66
C TYR A 126 -1.13 7.01 -16.61
N ASP A 127 -0.03 6.93 -17.36
CA ASP A 127 0.92 8.02 -17.53
C ASP A 127 0.30 9.10 -18.44
N ILE A 128 0.04 10.28 -17.87
CA ILE A 128 -0.50 11.45 -18.60
C ILE A 128 0.62 12.14 -19.38
N SER A 129 1.84 12.08 -18.84
CA SER A 129 3.06 12.60 -19.43
C SER A 129 4.25 11.83 -18.87
N GLU A 130 5.48 12.14 -19.31
CA GLU A 130 6.69 11.53 -18.77
C GLU A 130 6.83 11.70 -17.24
N GLN A 131 6.28 12.80 -16.69
CA GLN A 131 6.38 13.12 -15.26
C GLN A 131 5.11 12.79 -14.47
N PHE A 132 3.93 12.97 -15.06
CA PHE A 132 2.66 12.82 -14.33
C PHE A 132 1.92 11.55 -14.69
N PHE A 133 1.36 10.89 -13.69
CA PHE A 133 0.47 9.75 -13.86
C PHE A 133 -0.73 9.82 -12.92
N VAL A 134 -1.80 9.15 -13.28
CA VAL A 134 -2.92 8.85 -12.38
C VAL A 134 -2.95 7.38 -12.06
N GLU A 135 -3.37 7.02 -10.85
CA GLU A 135 -3.53 5.63 -10.44
C GLU A 135 -4.86 5.40 -9.74
N ALA A 136 -5.36 4.18 -9.89
CA ALA A 136 -6.45 3.63 -9.11
C ALA A 136 -6.02 2.26 -8.57
N ARG A 137 -6.11 2.06 -7.25
CA ARG A 137 -5.70 0.81 -6.59
C ARG A 137 -6.77 0.37 -5.59
N TYR A 138 -7.04 -0.93 -5.54
CA TYR A 138 -7.83 -1.55 -4.49
C TYR A 138 -6.90 -2.32 -3.55
N SER A 139 -6.98 -2.00 -2.27
CA SER A 139 -6.26 -2.67 -1.19
C SER A 139 -7.20 -3.58 -0.42
N LEU A 140 -6.92 -4.89 -0.47
CA LEU A 140 -7.65 -5.89 0.27
C LEU A 140 -6.93 -6.18 1.59
N GLY A 141 -7.50 -5.71 2.70
CA GLY A 141 -7.02 -6.01 4.03
C GLY A 141 -7.14 -7.47 4.39
N LEU A 142 -6.04 -8.08 4.82
CA LEU A 142 -5.99 -9.47 5.25
C LEU A 142 -5.81 -9.60 6.76
N ALA A 143 -5.11 -8.66 7.39
CA ALA A 143 -4.90 -8.60 8.83
C ALA A 143 -6.22 -8.43 9.61
N ASN A 144 -6.31 -9.12 10.74
CA ASN A 144 -7.35 -8.86 11.74
C ASN A 144 -6.81 -7.82 12.72
N LEU A 145 -7.47 -6.66 12.79
CA LEU A 145 -7.05 -5.54 13.63
C LEU A 145 -7.52 -5.67 15.09
N ILE A 146 -8.34 -6.67 15.41
CA ILE A 146 -8.77 -6.96 16.79
C ILE A 146 -7.68 -7.81 17.48
N GLU A 147 -7.20 -7.35 18.65
CA GLU A 147 -6.34 -8.16 19.52
C GLU A 147 -7.10 -9.34 20.12
N ASP A 148 -6.45 -10.51 20.20
CA ASP A 148 -7.01 -11.75 20.77
C ASP A 148 -8.45 -12.08 20.33
N ALA A 149 -8.77 -11.76 19.08
CA ALA A 149 -10.11 -11.90 18.52
C ALA A 149 -10.67 -13.33 18.71
N PRO A 150 -11.84 -13.48 19.37
CA PRO A 150 -12.51 -14.76 19.47
C PRO A 150 -12.86 -15.34 18.10
N SER A 151 -13.05 -16.66 18.04
CA SER A 151 -13.46 -17.32 16.81
C SER A 151 -14.78 -16.74 16.28
N GLY A 152 -14.80 -16.34 15.02
CA GLY A 152 -15.96 -15.68 14.39
C GLY A 152 -15.95 -14.16 14.43
N TYR A 153 -14.96 -13.53 15.09
CA TYR A 153 -14.80 -12.09 15.17
C TYR A 153 -13.58 -11.61 14.36
N SER A 154 -13.77 -10.59 13.54
CA SER A 154 -12.66 -9.94 12.83
C SER A 154 -12.98 -8.51 12.43
N SER A 155 -11.99 -7.63 12.50
CA SER A 155 -12.03 -6.33 11.83
C SER A 155 -10.93 -6.29 10.78
N LYS A 156 -11.28 -6.00 9.52
CA LYS A 156 -10.34 -5.89 8.40
C LYS A 156 -10.51 -4.56 7.70
N LEU A 157 -9.40 -3.90 7.38
CA LEU A 157 -9.37 -2.62 6.69
C LEU A 157 -9.00 -2.82 5.22
N SER A 158 -9.94 -2.55 4.32
CA SER A 158 -9.69 -2.45 2.87
C SER A 158 -9.83 -0.99 2.43
N GLY A 159 -9.34 -0.65 1.24
CA GLY A 159 -9.45 0.72 0.71
C GLY A 159 -9.41 0.78 -0.80
N PHE A 160 -10.05 1.79 -1.38
CA PHE A 160 -9.91 2.14 -2.80
C PHE A 160 -9.18 3.47 -2.91
N PHE A 161 -8.00 3.44 -3.50
CA PHE A 161 -7.11 4.59 -3.64
C PHE A 161 -7.25 5.15 -5.05
N VAL A 162 -7.40 6.46 -5.16
CA VAL A 162 -7.32 7.18 -6.42
C VAL A 162 -6.41 8.38 -6.23
N GLY A 163 -5.42 8.56 -7.10
CA GLY A 163 -4.49 9.66 -6.95
C GLY A 163 -3.66 9.99 -8.17
N VAL A 164 -2.79 10.98 -7.97
CA VAL A 164 -1.83 11.48 -8.95
C VAL A 164 -0.43 11.22 -8.41
N GLY A 165 0.48 10.86 -9.29
CA GLY A 165 1.90 10.84 -8.99
C GLY A 165 2.73 11.70 -9.93
N TYR A 166 3.86 12.15 -9.42
CA TYR A 166 4.87 12.95 -10.09
C TYR A 166 6.21 12.24 -9.98
N LYS A 167 6.81 11.90 -11.11
CA LYS A 167 8.15 11.33 -11.26
C LYS A 167 9.16 12.49 -11.30
N LEU A 168 10.21 12.41 -10.47
CA LEU A 168 11.25 13.44 -10.29
C LEU A 168 12.28 13.43 -11.41
#